data_AF-A0A7W0QK73-F1
#
_entry.id   AF-A0A7W0QK73-F1
#
_cell.length_a   1.000
_cell.length_b   1.000
_cell.length_c   1.000
_cell.angle_alpha   90.00
_cell.angle_beta   90.00
_cell.angle_gamma   90.00
#
_symmetry.space_group_name_H-M   'P 1'
#
loop_
_entity.id
_entity.type
_entity.pdbx_description
1 polymer ?
#
loop_
_entity_poly.entity_id
_entity_poly.type
_entity_poly.pdbx_seq_one_letter_code
_entity_poly.pdbx_strand_id
1 'polypeptide(L)'
;LFARAARLVNVDFAAPATVIGKTTVGGLQSGLVYGFAGQVDGIVGRIREELGAEAVAIATGGLADLVAPHSRTIERVDPFLTLDGLRMVWELNA
;
A
#
# COMPACT_ATOMS: atom_id res chain seq x y z
N LEU A 1 -12.69 7.01 7.53
CA LEU A 1 -12.29 8.10 8.45
C LEU A 1 -13.18 9.35 8.29
N PHE A 2 -13.26 9.91 7.09
CA PHE A 2 -13.90 11.21 6.81
C PHE A 2 -15.43 11.24 7.04
N ALA A 3 -16.14 10.13 6.84
CA ALA A 3 -17.59 10.07 6.99
C ALA A 3 -18.10 10.12 8.46
N ARG A 4 -17.23 9.97 9.46
CA ARG A 4 -17.64 9.84 10.88
C ARG A 4 -17.03 10.89 11.82
N ALA A 5 -16.26 11.84 11.32
CA ALA A 5 -15.63 12.88 12.13
C ALA A 5 -15.99 14.28 11.62
N ALA A 6 -16.60 15.09 12.50
CA ALA A 6 -17.32 16.32 12.12
C ALA A 6 -16.47 17.46 11.52
N ARG A 7 -15.13 17.42 11.61
CA ARG A 7 -14.23 18.47 11.08
C ARG A 7 -13.10 17.95 10.20
N LEU A 8 -13.19 16.70 9.77
CA LEU A 8 -12.17 16.12 8.90
C LEU A 8 -12.46 16.56 7.46
N VAL A 9 -11.67 17.51 6.96
CA VAL A 9 -11.69 17.96 5.56
C VAL A 9 -11.36 16.77 4.67
N ASN A 10 -11.93 16.69 3.47
CA ASN A 10 -11.54 15.68 2.49
C ASN A 10 -10.08 15.95 2.09
N VAL A 11 -9.17 15.02 2.40
CA VAL A 11 -7.71 15.22 2.21
C VAL A 11 -7.26 14.43 0.99
N ASP A 12 -6.53 15.09 0.09
CA ASP A 12 -5.85 14.41 -1.00
C ASP A 12 -4.81 13.42 -0.46
N PHE A 13 -4.85 12.20 -1.00
CA PHE A 13 -3.90 11.15 -0.69
C PHE A 13 -2.54 11.52 -1.27
N ALA A 14 -1.69 12.11 -0.44
CA ALA A 14 -0.34 12.53 -0.80
C ALA A 14 0.65 12.12 0.30
N ALA A 15 1.88 11.84 -0.10
CA ALA A 15 2.96 11.58 0.83
C ALA A 15 3.27 12.86 1.62
N PRO A 16 3.29 12.82 2.96
CA PRO A 16 3.64 13.99 3.76
C PRO A 16 5.14 14.27 3.66
N ALA A 17 5.52 15.54 3.79
CA ALA A 17 6.94 15.94 3.79
C ALA A 17 7.71 15.39 5.02
N THR A 18 7.03 15.12 6.12
CA THR A 18 7.63 14.60 7.36
C THR A 18 6.68 13.62 8.06
N VAL A 19 7.23 12.57 8.68
CA VAL A 19 6.45 11.59 9.45
C VAL A 19 5.66 12.24 10.59
N ILE A 20 6.27 13.14 11.35
CA ILE A 20 5.58 13.84 12.46
C ILE A 20 4.79 15.02 11.90
N GLY A 21 3.47 14.83 11.75
CA GLY A 21 2.57 15.86 11.26
C GLY A 21 2.44 17.03 12.22
N LYS A 22 2.67 18.25 11.73
CA LYS A 22 2.52 19.51 12.50
C LYS A 22 1.17 20.21 12.26
N THR A 23 0.36 19.65 11.36
CA THR A 23 -0.99 20.10 11.03
C THR A 23 -1.92 18.90 11.01
N THR A 24 -3.24 19.13 11.14
CA THR A 24 -4.22 18.04 11.06
C THR A 24 -4.12 17.28 9.75
N VAL A 25 -3.98 17.98 8.62
CA VAL A 25 -3.81 17.37 7.30
C VAL A 25 -2.54 16.53 7.23
N GLY A 26 -1.41 17.08 7.66
CA GLY A 26 -0.14 16.35 7.66
C GLY A 26 -0.17 15.12 8.58
N GLY A 27 -0.81 15.22 9.75
CA GLY A 27 -0.98 14.10 10.66
C GLY A 27 -1.81 12.97 10.07
N LEU A 28 -2.88 13.31 9.34
CA LEU A 28 -3.70 12.33 8.62
C LEU A 28 -2.95 11.68 7.46
N GLN A 29 -2.24 12.46 6.66
CA GLN A 29 -1.41 11.95 5.56
C GLN A 29 -0.31 11.03 6.09
N SER A 30 0.37 11.40 7.17
CA SER A 30 1.35 10.54 7.85
C SER A 30 0.76 9.24 8.36
N GLY A 31 -0.37 9.32 9.06
CA GLY A 31 -1.05 8.14 9.58
C GLY A 31 -1.50 7.19 8.46
N LEU A 32 -2.01 7.73 7.36
CA LEU A 32 -2.36 6.95 6.18
C LEU A 32 -1.13 6.30 5.55
N VAL A 33 -0.15 7.08 5.10
CA VAL A 33 0.96 6.55 4.30
C VAL A 33 1.87 5.63 5.12
N TYR A 34 2.39 6.10 6.26
CA TYR A 34 3.31 5.30 7.08
C TYR A 34 2.59 4.21 7.88
N GLY A 35 1.33 4.42 8.24
CA GLY A 35 0.52 3.39 8.90
C GLY A 35 0.23 2.23 7.96
N PHE A 36 -0.18 2.49 6.71
CA PHE A 36 -0.37 1.44 5.72
C PHE A 36 0.94 0.73 5.38
N ALA A 37 2.03 1.47 5.17
CA ALA A 37 3.34 0.86 4.90
C ALA A 37 3.79 -0.07 6.04
N GLY A 38 3.67 0.37 7.30
CA GLY A 38 3.99 -0.45 8.46
C GLY A 38 3.07 -1.67 8.62
N GLN A 39 1.78 -1.53 8.28
CA GLN A 39 0.85 -2.66 8.24
C GLN A 39 1.25 -3.68 7.17
N VAL A 40 1.60 -3.23 5.96
CA VAL A 40 2.08 -4.10 4.89
C VAL A 40 3.33 -4.86 5.34
N ASP A 41 4.35 -4.15 5.82
CA ASP A 41 5.60 -4.76 6.27
C ASP A 41 5.36 -5.81 7.37
N GLY A 42 4.49 -5.48 8.34
CA GLY A 42 4.17 -6.38 9.44
C GLY A 42 3.33 -7.59 9.04
N ILE A 43 2.55 -7.52 7.96
CA ILE A 43 1.80 -8.65 7.42
C ILE A 43 2.71 -9.53 6.57
N VAL A 44 3.46 -8.93 5.64
CA VAL A 44 4.41 -9.67 4.77
C VAL A 44 5.42 -10.42 5.61
N GLY A 45 5.98 -9.80 6.65
CA GLY A 45 6.92 -10.46 7.56
C GLY A 45 6.34 -11.72 8.22
N ARG A 46 5.10 -11.65 8.74
CA ARG A 46 4.43 -12.82 9.35
C ARG A 46 4.15 -13.92 8.33
N ILE A 47 3.75 -13.57 7.11
CA ILE A 47 3.51 -14.54 6.04
C ILE A 47 4.82 -15.26 5.68
N ARG A 48 5.93 -14.52 5.53
CA ARG A 48 7.24 -15.12 5.23
C ARG A 48 7.74 -16.03 6.34
N GLU A 49 7.53 -15.63 7.59
CA GLU A 49 7.87 -16.44 8.77
C GLU A 49 7.09 -17.77 8.78
N GLU A 50 5.76 -17.72 8.57
CA GLU A 50 4.92 -18.91 8.51
C GLU A 50 5.27 -19.81 7.32
N LEU A 51 5.57 -19.22 6.17
CA LEU A 51 5.95 -19.94 4.95
C LEU A 51 7.35 -20.56 5.04
N GLY A 52 8.23 -19.99 5.87
CA GLY A 52 9.65 -20.36 5.94
C GLY A 52 10.44 -19.99 4.68
N ALA A 53 9.97 -19.01 3.90
CA ALA A 53 10.60 -18.60 2.65
C ALA A 53 10.46 -17.09 2.40
N GLU A 54 11.47 -16.53 1.70
CA GLU A 54 11.44 -15.15 1.22
C GLU A 54 10.57 -15.02 -0.03
N ALA A 55 9.25 -14.98 0.17
CA ALA A 55 8.29 -14.74 -0.89
C ALA A 55 8.33 -13.28 -1.37
N VAL A 56 8.48 -13.07 -2.67
CA VAL A 56 8.46 -11.74 -3.30
C VAL A 56 7.09 -11.08 -3.09
N ALA A 57 7.07 -9.86 -2.57
CA ALA A 57 5.90 -9.03 -2.40
C ALA A 57 5.79 -8.02 -3.55
N ILE A 58 4.71 -8.15 -4.32
CA ILE A 58 4.39 -7.27 -5.46
C ILE A 58 3.17 -6.44 -5.07
N ALA A 59 3.26 -5.12 -5.25
CA ALA A 59 2.13 -4.20 -5.05
C ALA A 59 1.43 -3.90 -6.38
N THR A 60 0.12 -3.71 -6.34
CA THR A 60 -0.70 -3.29 -7.49
C THR A 60 -1.86 -2.40 -7.01
N GLY A 61 -2.60 -1.79 -7.94
CA GLY A 61 -3.73 -0.91 -7.64
C GLY A 61 -3.35 0.57 -7.47
N GLY A 62 -4.37 1.44 -7.47
CA GLY A 62 -4.18 2.88 -7.64
C GLY A 62 -3.46 3.65 -6.52
N LEU A 63 -3.21 3.02 -5.36
CA LEU A 63 -2.45 3.61 -4.25
C LEU A 63 -1.08 2.96 -4.06
N ALA A 64 -0.69 2.00 -4.91
CA ALA A 64 0.56 1.28 -4.77
C ALA A 64 1.77 2.22 -4.82
N ASP A 65 1.79 3.15 -5.78
CA ASP A 65 2.89 4.13 -5.93
C ASP A 65 3.01 5.10 -4.75
N LEU A 66 1.91 5.32 -4.01
CA LEU A 66 1.93 6.17 -2.82
C LEU A 66 2.52 5.43 -1.61
N VAL A 67 2.27 4.12 -1.47
CA VAL A 67 2.65 3.35 -0.28
C VAL A 67 3.99 2.62 -0.46
N ALA A 68 4.26 2.08 -1.64
CA ALA A 68 5.43 1.27 -1.92
C ALA A 68 6.76 1.95 -1.57
N PRO A 69 6.98 3.26 -1.84
CA PRO A 69 8.23 3.93 -1.44
C PRO A 69 8.48 3.98 0.08
N HIS A 70 7.46 3.72 0.89
CA HIS A 70 7.52 3.77 2.34
C HIS A 70 7.46 2.39 3.00
N SER A 71 7.20 1.33 2.22
CA SER A 71 7.28 -0.06 2.67
C SER A 71 8.70 -0.58 2.55
N ARG A 72 9.12 -1.41 3.50
CA ARG A 72 10.42 -2.11 3.47
C ARG A 72 10.33 -3.44 2.74
N THR A 73 9.14 -4.03 2.65
CA THR A 73 8.95 -5.38 2.13
C THR A 73 8.48 -5.44 0.69
N ILE A 74 7.88 -4.37 0.14
CA ILE A 74 7.47 -4.36 -1.27
C ILE A 74 8.70 -4.26 -2.17
N GLU A 75 8.92 -5.23 -3.06
CA GLU A 75 10.05 -5.20 -3.99
C GLU A 75 9.73 -4.54 -5.34
N ARG A 76 8.47 -4.57 -5.80
CA ARG A 76 8.06 -3.88 -7.03
C ARG A 76 6.57 -3.57 -7.07
N VAL A 77 6.25 -2.56 -7.88
CA VAL A 77 4.87 -2.22 -8.26
C VAL A 77 4.60 -2.76 -9.67
N ASP A 78 3.48 -3.45 -9.83
CA ASP A 78 3.00 -3.95 -11.12
C ASP A 78 1.55 -3.49 -11.34
N PRO A 79 1.30 -2.48 -12.19
CA PRO A 79 -0.04 -1.94 -12.42
C PRO A 79 -0.92 -2.87 -13.27
N PHE A 80 -0.34 -3.86 -13.97
CA PHE A 80 -1.07 -4.74 -14.88
C PHE A 80 -1.27 -6.16 -14.34
N LEU A 81 -0.83 -6.42 -13.11
CA LEU A 81 -0.87 -7.74 -12.48
C LEU A 81 -2.19 -8.51 -12.69
N THR A 82 -3.34 -7.85 -12.52
CA THR A 82 -4.65 -8.47 -12.76
C THR A 82 -4.90 -8.77 -14.24
N LEU A 83 -4.53 -7.87 -15.14
CA LEU A 83 -4.72 -8.05 -16.59
C LEU A 83 -3.82 -9.15 -17.13
N ASP A 84 -2.59 -9.26 -16.62
CA ASP A 84 -1.69 -10.36 -16.96
C ASP A 84 -2.28 -11.71 -16.53
N GLY A 85 -2.85 -11.79 -15.32
CA GLY A 85 -3.57 -12.98 -14.87
C GLY A 85 -4.73 -13.35 -15.80
N LEU A 86 -5.55 -12.36 -16.21
CA LEU A 86 -6.66 -12.58 -17.14
C LEU A 86 -6.18 -13.06 -18.52
N ARG A 87 -5.09 -12.48 -19.03
CA ARG A 87 -4.48 -12.90 -20.30
C ARG A 87 -4.00 -14.35 -20.21
N MET A 88 -3.29 -14.73 -19.15
CA MET A 88 -2.83 -16.10 -18.94
C MET A 88 -3.99 -17.11 -18.88
N VAL A 89 -5.08 -16.76 -18.17
CA VAL A 89 -6.27 -17.62 -18.10
C VAL A 89 -6.89 -17.81 -19.48
N TRP A 90 -6.97 -16.76 -20.29
CA TRP A 90 -7.46 -16.87 -21.66
C TRP A 90 -6.57 -17.76 -22.52
N GLU A 91 -5.25 -17.57 -22.49
CA GLU A 91 -4.26 -18.37 -23.23
C GLU A 91 -4.32 -19.87 -22.89
N LEU A 92 -4.67 -20.22 -21.64
CA LEU A 92 -4.82 -21.62 -21.20
C LEU A 92 -6.11 -22.30 -21.70
N ASN A 93 -7.09 -21.53 -22.16
CA ASN A 93 -8.42 -22.03 -22.56
C ASN A 93 -8.76 -21.73 -24.03
N ALA A 94 -7.85 -21.12 -24.77
CA ALA A 94 -7.97 -20.87 -26.21
C ALA A 94 -7.61 -22.13 -27.02
#